data_AF-A0A1M6RGQ2-F1
#
_entry.id   AF-A0A1M6RGQ2-F1
#
_cell.length_a   1.000
_cell.length_b   1.000
_cell.length_c   1.000
_cell.angle_alpha   90.00
_cell.angle_beta   90.00
_cell.angle_gamma   90.00
#
_symmetry.space_group_name_H-M   'P 1'
#
loop_
_entity.id
_entity.type
_entity.pdbx_description
1 polymer ?
#
loop_
_entity_poly.entity_id
_entity_poly.type
_entity_poly.pdbx_seq_one_letter_code
_entity_poly.pdbx_strand_id
1 'polypeptide(L)'
;MTNSKEIIAAIHTELSTDTPNWDTLLKITLEHFDCSTGTLHFLDKDALLQLKSQVGIPEFLIPKLSSIPIGKGMAGIAAERRKPVEMCNLQTDDSGVARPSAKDTKVEGSLAAPLMHNEKLYGTIGIAKPIPYDFTEAEMDLLMEIGELISKKLS
;
A
#
# COMPACT_ATOMS: atom_id res chain seq x y z
N MET A 1 -13.58 8.84 14.22
CA MET A 1 -13.23 9.41 12.90
C MET A 1 -11.97 10.20 13.10
N THR A 2 -10.82 9.56 12.92
CA THR A 2 -9.51 10.21 13.02
C THR A 2 -9.43 11.23 11.89
N ASN A 3 -9.00 12.44 12.19
CA ASN A 3 -8.99 13.54 11.21
C ASN A 3 -7.88 13.30 10.17
N SER A 4 -8.13 13.50 8.88
CA SER A 4 -7.08 13.38 7.84
C SER A 4 -5.86 14.26 8.15
N LYS A 5 -6.07 15.40 8.83
CA LYS A 5 -4.97 16.27 9.29
C LYS A 5 -4.09 15.62 10.37
N GLU A 6 -4.68 14.82 11.25
CA GLU A 6 -3.95 14.16 12.35
C GLU A 6 -3.02 13.07 11.81
N ILE A 7 -3.50 12.24 10.88
CA ILE A 7 -2.67 11.22 10.24
C ILE A 7 -1.53 11.86 9.44
N ILE A 8 -1.82 12.88 8.64
CA ILE A 8 -0.77 13.58 7.87
C ILE A 8 0.30 14.18 8.79
N ALA A 9 -0.08 14.77 9.92
CA ALA A 9 0.88 15.28 10.91
C ALA A 9 1.74 14.16 11.53
N ALA A 10 1.14 13.00 11.84
CA ALA A 10 1.87 11.84 12.36
C ALA A 10 2.87 11.28 11.33
N ILE A 11 2.45 11.15 10.07
CA ILE A 11 3.29 10.72 8.95
C ILE A 11 4.46 11.70 8.75
N HIS A 12 4.20 13.01 8.76
CA HIS A 12 5.26 14.02 8.70
C HIS A 12 6.27 13.90 9.83
N THR A 13 5.81 13.63 11.05
CA THR A 13 6.68 13.46 12.21
C THR A 13 7.63 12.27 11.99
N GLU A 14 7.11 11.13 11.54
CA GLU A 14 7.91 9.94 11.26
C GLU A 14 8.94 10.19 10.14
N LEU A 15 8.51 10.87 9.06
CA LEU A 15 9.36 11.17 7.91
C LEU A 15 10.40 12.28 8.18
N SER A 16 10.25 13.05 9.26
CA SER A 16 11.20 14.10 9.64
C SER A 16 12.53 13.55 10.17
N THR A 17 12.56 12.28 10.56
CA THR A 17 13.77 11.61 11.04
C THR A 17 14.71 11.24 9.89
N ASP A 18 16.02 11.16 10.13
CA ASP A 18 16.99 10.73 9.09
C ASP A 18 16.76 9.28 8.63
N THR A 19 16.24 8.44 9.53
CA THR A 19 15.93 7.04 9.28
C THR A 19 14.47 6.75 9.66
N PRO A 20 13.51 7.04 8.76
CA PRO A 20 12.10 6.79 9.04
C PRO A 20 11.84 5.33 9.37
N ASN A 21 11.00 5.10 10.38
CA ASN A 21 10.52 3.77 10.70
C ASN A 21 9.32 3.43 9.83
N TRP A 22 9.57 2.70 8.75
CA TRP A 22 8.55 2.26 7.79
C TRP A 22 7.48 1.36 8.42
N ASP A 23 7.82 0.58 9.45
CA ASP A 23 6.87 -0.27 10.16
C ASP A 23 5.90 0.57 11.00
N THR A 24 6.41 1.59 11.70
CA THR A 24 5.58 2.54 12.43
C THR A 24 4.66 3.30 11.47
N LEU A 25 5.21 3.80 10.36
CA LEU A 25 4.46 4.52 9.33
C LEU A 25 3.30 3.67 8.79
N LEU A 26 3.58 2.41 8.44
CA LEU A 26 2.57 1.50 7.92
C LEU A 26 1.51 1.19 8.98
N LYS A 27 1.89 0.99 10.24
CA LYS A 27 0.93 0.76 11.35
C LYS A 27 0.00 1.96 11.56
N ILE A 28 0.55 3.18 11.62
CA ILE A 28 -0.23 4.41 11.77
C ILE A 28 -1.22 4.56 10.60
N THR A 29 -0.79 4.24 9.38
CA THR A 29 -1.66 4.23 8.21
C THR A 29 -2.79 3.20 8.39
N LEU A 30 -2.45 1.95 8.73
CA LEU A 30 -3.44 0.88 8.90
C LEU A 30 -4.46 1.18 10.01
N GLU A 31 -4.01 1.73 11.13
CA GLU A 31 -4.88 2.16 12.23
C GLU A 31 -5.84 3.27 11.78
N HIS A 32 -5.38 4.23 10.98
CA HIS A 32 -6.25 5.30 10.47
C HIS A 32 -7.36 4.78 9.56
N PHE A 33 -7.03 3.81 8.69
CA PHE A 33 -7.97 3.23 7.74
C PHE A 33 -8.74 2.02 8.30
N ASP A 34 -8.64 1.71 9.60
CA ASP A 34 -9.21 0.50 10.22
C ASP A 34 -8.91 -0.77 9.41
N CYS A 35 -7.65 -0.92 8.97
CA CYS A 35 -7.17 -2.04 8.17
C CYS A 35 -6.29 -2.97 9.03
N SER A 36 -6.40 -4.28 8.83
CA SER A 36 -5.62 -5.27 9.60
C SER A 36 -4.33 -5.68 8.90
N THR A 37 -4.26 -5.47 7.59
CA THR A 37 -3.19 -5.98 6.73
C THR A 37 -2.68 -4.87 5.83
N GLY A 38 -1.37 -4.78 5.65
CA GLY A 38 -0.78 -3.83 4.73
C GLY A 38 0.64 -4.18 4.34
N THR A 39 1.08 -3.56 3.25
CA THR A 39 2.44 -3.70 2.72
C THR A 39 2.95 -2.37 2.18
N LEU A 40 4.23 -2.10 2.38
CA LEU A 40 4.94 -1.00 1.74
C LEU A 40 6.07 -1.58 0.90
N HIS A 41 6.11 -1.21 -0.38
CA HIS A 41 7.15 -1.62 -1.31
C HIS A 41 7.83 -0.42 -1.92
N PHE A 42 9.15 -0.47 -2.08
CA PHE A 42 9.91 0.53 -2.85
C PHE A 42 10.39 -0.05 -4.17
N LEU A 43 10.37 0.78 -5.20
CA LEU A 43 10.86 0.43 -6.52
C LEU A 43 12.39 0.38 -6.50
N ASP A 44 12.97 -0.73 -6.95
CA ASP A 44 14.41 -0.86 -7.15
C ASP A 44 14.84 -0.47 -8.57
N LYS A 45 16.15 -0.57 -8.82
CA LYS A 45 16.78 -0.27 -10.10
C LYS A 45 16.37 -1.22 -11.23
N ASP A 46 15.87 -2.40 -10.90
CA ASP A 46 15.48 -3.47 -11.83
C ASP A 46 13.97 -3.42 -12.12
N ALA A 47 13.30 -2.33 -11.74
CA ALA A 47 11.87 -2.10 -11.87
C ALA A 47 11.02 -3.15 -11.12
N LEU A 48 11.50 -3.58 -9.95
CA LEU A 48 10.77 -4.48 -9.05
C LEU A 48 10.37 -3.73 -7.77
N LEU A 49 9.15 -3.97 -7.31
CA LEU A 49 8.64 -3.48 -6.03
C LEU A 49 9.15 -4.41 -4.92
N GLN A 50 10.10 -3.92 -4.13
CA GLN A 50 10.74 -4.63 -3.02
C GLN A 50 10.05 -4.33 -1.71
N LEU A 51 9.64 -5.36 -0.98
CA LEU A 51 8.97 -5.22 0.31
C LEU A 51 9.89 -4.55 1.35
N LYS A 52 9.37 -3.51 2.00
CA LYS A 52 10.06 -2.74 3.04
C LYS A 52 9.42 -2.85 4.40
N SER A 53 8.09 -2.93 4.42
CA SER A 53 7.32 -3.15 5.63
C SER A 53 6.09 -3.97 5.30
N GLN A 54 5.64 -4.76 6.27
CA GLN A 54 4.41 -5.52 6.19
C GLN A 54 3.78 -5.65 7.57
N VAL A 55 2.46 -5.68 7.61
CA VAL A 55 1.67 -5.94 8.82
C VAL A 55 0.55 -6.90 8.44
N GLY A 56 0.28 -7.88 9.30
CA GLY A 56 -0.84 -8.81 9.13
C GLY A 56 -0.67 -9.86 8.02
N ILE A 57 0.50 -9.95 7.37
CA ILE A 57 0.77 -10.96 6.34
C ILE A 57 1.23 -12.27 6.99
N PRO A 58 0.61 -13.42 6.67
CA PRO A 58 1.12 -14.73 7.09
C PRO A 58 2.55 -14.98 6.63
N GLU A 59 3.42 -15.51 7.51
CA GLU A 59 4.85 -15.67 7.24
C GLU A 59 5.16 -16.44 5.93
N PHE A 60 4.36 -17.47 5.63
CA PHE A 60 4.54 -18.27 4.42
C PHE A 60 4.25 -17.51 3.11
N LEU A 61 3.57 -16.35 3.18
CA LEU A 61 3.28 -15.48 2.04
C LEU A 61 4.32 -14.39 1.84
N ILE A 62 5.08 -14.03 2.87
CA ILE A 62 6.10 -12.98 2.80
C ILE A 62 7.07 -13.20 1.63
N PRO A 63 7.62 -14.41 1.38
CA PRO A 63 8.50 -14.63 0.23
C PRO A 63 7.82 -14.34 -1.11
N LYS A 64 6.52 -14.61 -1.25
CA LYS A 64 5.76 -14.36 -2.49
C LYS A 64 5.46 -12.88 -2.73
N LEU A 65 5.45 -12.07 -1.66
CA LEU A 65 5.21 -10.63 -1.69
C LEU A 65 6.49 -9.80 -1.61
N SER A 66 7.64 -10.45 -1.38
CA SER A 66 8.94 -9.80 -1.22
C SER A 66 9.36 -8.97 -2.44
N SER A 67 9.04 -9.46 -3.64
CA SER A 67 9.36 -8.83 -4.93
C SER A 67 8.19 -8.97 -5.90
N ILE A 68 7.70 -7.83 -6.38
CA ILE A 68 6.52 -7.74 -7.24
C ILE A 68 6.89 -6.98 -8.51
N PRO A 69 6.85 -7.61 -9.70
CA PRO A 69 6.99 -6.88 -10.95
C PRO A 69 5.86 -5.87 -11.20
N ILE A 70 6.19 -4.79 -11.90
CA ILE A 70 5.20 -3.86 -12.44
C ILE A 70 4.17 -4.60 -13.32
N GLY A 71 2.91 -4.18 -13.23
CA GLY A 71 1.78 -4.80 -13.94
C GLY A 71 1.31 -6.15 -13.38
N LYS A 72 1.89 -6.63 -12.26
CA LYS A 72 1.54 -7.94 -11.67
C LYS A 72 0.98 -7.83 -10.26
N GLY A 73 -0.30 -8.16 -10.08
CA GLY A 73 -1.00 -8.02 -8.81
C GLY A 73 -1.46 -6.58 -8.57
N MET A 74 -2.27 -6.35 -7.53
CA MET A 74 -2.79 -5.01 -7.22
C MET A 74 -1.68 -3.95 -7.08
N ALA A 75 -0.63 -4.23 -6.32
CA ALA A 75 0.52 -3.34 -6.17
C ALA A 75 1.20 -3.06 -7.54
N GLY A 76 1.55 -4.10 -8.29
CA GLY A 76 2.18 -3.93 -9.60
C GLY A 76 1.31 -3.15 -10.59
N ILE A 77 -0.02 -3.33 -10.56
CA ILE A 77 -0.97 -2.64 -11.44
C ILE A 77 -1.16 -1.18 -11.00
N ALA A 78 -1.21 -0.90 -9.70
CA ALA A 78 -1.25 0.48 -9.19
C ALA A 78 0.00 1.26 -9.62
N ALA A 79 1.17 0.60 -9.55
CA ALA A 79 2.43 1.14 -10.02
C ALA A 79 2.46 1.38 -11.55
N GLU A 80 1.96 0.42 -12.34
CA GLU A 80 1.89 0.52 -13.80
C GLU A 80 0.96 1.66 -14.25
N ARG A 81 -0.24 1.72 -13.65
CA ARG A 81 -1.26 2.72 -14.00
C ARG A 81 -0.96 4.10 -13.43
N ARG A 82 -0.06 4.19 -12.43
CA ARG A 82 0.20 5.39 -11.62
C ARG A 82 -1.09 5.97 -11.02
N LYS A 83 -2.00 5.07 -10.63
CA LYS A 83 -3.31 5.36 -10.08
C LYS A 83 -3.64 4.34 -8.98
N PRO A 84 -4.47 4.70 -7.98
CA PRO A 84 -4.93 3.74 -7.00
C PRO A 84 -5.72 2.60 -7.68
N VAL A 85 -5.64 1.42 -7.08
CA VAL A 85 -6.38 0.22 -7.46
C VAL A 85 -7.08 -0.28 -6.22
N GLU A 86 -8.40 -0.27 -6.25
CA GLU A 86 -9.24 -0.83 -5.20
C GLU A 86 -9.92 -2.12 -5.64
N MET A 87 -10.35 -2.89 -4.65
CA MET A 87 -11.08 -4.13 -4.85
C MET A 87 -12.01 -4.37 -3.65
N CYS A 88 -13.31 -4.35 -3.90
CA CYS A 88 -14.35 -4.56 -2.88
C CYS A 88 -14.19 -5.91 -2.16
N ASN A 89 -13.94 -6.97 -2.94
CA ASN A 89 -13.69 -8.31 -2.41
C ASN A 89 -12.61 -9.03 -3.24
N LEU A 90 -11.41 -9.11 -2.67
CA LEU A 90 -10.27 -9.77 -3.30
C LEU A 90 -10.45 -11.28 -3.51
N GLN A 91 -11.28 -11.93 -2.70
CA GLN A 91 -11.52 -13.37 -2.82
C GLN A 91 -12.33 -13.72 -4.07
N THR A 92 -13.29 -12.87 -4.42
CA THR A 92 -14.21 -13.07 -5.56
C THR A 92 -13.72 -12.44 -6.86
N ASP A 93 -12.51 -11.88 -6.90
CA ASP A 93 -11.96 -11.28 -8.10
C ASP A 93 -11.65 -12.33 -9.18
N ASP A 94 -12.31 -12.16 -10.33
CA ASP A 94 -12.09 -12.92 -11.56
C ASP A 94 -11.43 -12.06 -12.67
N SER A 95 -11.08 -10.80 -12.38
CA SER A 95 -10.46 -9.89 -13.35
C SER A 95 -9.01 -10.24 -13.68
N GLY A 96 -8.37 -11.12 -12.89
CA GLY A 96 -6.96 -11.47 -13.01
C GLY A 96 -6.00 -10.44 -12.40
N VAL A 97 -6.54 -9.39 -11.75
CA VAL A 97 -5.78 -8.35 -11.06
C VAL A 97 -5.23 -8.88 -9.74
N ALA A 98 -6.01 -9.67 -8.99
CA ALA A 98 -5.53 -10.32 -7.78
C ALA A 98 -4.61 -11.52 -8.11
N ARG A 99 -3.43 -11.57 -7.48
CA ARG A 99 -2.58 -12.78 -7.56
C ARG A 99 -3.23 -13.91 -6.76
N PRO A 100 -3.08 -15.18 -7.15
CA PRO A 100 -3.57 -16.31 -6.35
C PRO A 100 -3.07 -16.26 -4.89
N SER A 101 -1.80 -15.89 -4.68
CA SER A 101 -1.22 -15.73 -3.36
C SER A 101 -1.79 -14.59 -2.53
N ALA A 102 -2.46 -13.62 -3.15
CA ALA A 102 -3.18 -12.58 -2.44
C ALA A 102 -4.48 -13.14 -1.83
N LYS A 103 -5.15 -14.09 -2.50
CA LYS A 103 -6.35 -14.76 -1.96
C LYS A 103 -6.02 -15.54 -0.67
N ASP A 104 -4.82 -16.12 -0.59
CA ASP A 104 -4.33 -16.83 0.60
C ASP A 104 -4.24 -15.95 1.87
N THR A 105 -4.24 -14.61 1.75
CA THR A 105 -4.26 -13.70 2.90
C THR A 105 -5.63 -13.62 3.59
N LYS A 106 -6.68 -14.13 2.95
CA LYS A 106 -8.09 -14.06 3.39
C LYS A 106 -8.61 -12.64 3.63
N VAL A 107 -7.93 -11.63 3.09
CA VAL A 107 -8.46 -10.26 3.06
C VAL A 107 -9.47 -10.12 1.94
N GLU A 108 -10.37 -9.17 2.09
CA GLU A 108 -11.45 -8.91 1.14
C GLU A 108 -11.28 -7.48 0.58
N GLY A 109 -11.78 -6.46 1.28
CA GLY A 109 -11.63 -5.06 0.87
C GLY A 109 -10.16 -4.64 0.83
N SER A 110 -9.65 -4.28 -0.35
CA SER A 110 -8.22 -4.00 -0.56
C SER A 110 -8.03 -2.72 -1.38
N LEU A 111 -7.02 -1.93 -1.02
CA LEU A 111 -6.62 -0.73 -1.73
C LEU A 111 -5.10 -0.69 -1.87
N ALA A 112 -4.61 -0.43 -3.08
CA ALA A 112 -3.20 -0.22 -3.37
C ALA A 112 -3.02 1.13 -4.09
N ALA A 113 -2.06 1.93 -3.63
CA ALA A 113 -1.73 3.22 -4.21
C ALA A 113 -0.24 3.30 -4.59
N PRO A 114 0.12 3.91 -5.74
CA PRO A 114 1.50 4.17 -6.09
C PRO A 114 2.10 5.31 -5.25
N LEU A 115 3.39 5.22 -4.95
CA LEU A 115 4.18 6.30 -4.35
C LEU A 115 4.72 7.18 -5.48
N MET A 116 4.10 8.34 -5.71
CA MET A 116 4.41 9.22 -6.84
C MET A 116 4.94 10.58 -6.37
N HIS A 117 6.09 11.00 -6.90
CA HIS A 117 6.59 12.36 -6.72
C HIS A 117 7.19 12.89 -8.03
N ASN A 118 6.80 14.09 -8.46
CA ASN A 118 7.23 14.71 -9.73
C ASN A 118 7.13 13.74 -10.92
N GLU A 119 5.97 13.10 -11.07
CA GLU A 119 5.67 12.10 -12.11
C GLU A 119 6.54 10.82 -12.10
N LYS A 120 7.42 10.67 -11.11
CA LYS A 120 8.27 9.51 -10.92
C LYS A 120 7.67 8.57 -9.87
N LEU A 121 7.71 7.28 -10.19
CA LEU A 121 7.27 6.18 -9.31
C LEU A 121 8.42 5.79 -8.38
N TYR A 122 8.11 5.69 -7.08
CA TYR A 122 9.05 5.28 -6.03
C TYR A 122 8.66 3.95 -5.36
N GLY A 123 7.47 3.43 -5.62
CA GLY A 123 6.98 2.21 -4.99
C GLY A 123 5.47 2.16 -4.90
N THR A 124 4.96 1.37 -3.96
CA THR A 124 3.52 1.24 -3.69
C THR A 124 3.24 1.02 -2.21
N ILE A 125 2.10 1.53 -1.74
CA ILE A 125 1.52 1.20 -0.44
C ILE A 125 0.21 0.43 -0.65
N GLY A 126 -0.02 -0.60 0.15
CA GLY A 126 -1.24 -1.40 0.12
C GLY A 126 -1.83 -1.57 1.50
N ILE A 127 -3.15 -1.48 1.60
CA ILE A 127 -3.93 -1.67 2.83
C ILE A 127 -5.11 -2.59 2.54
N ALA A 128 -5.51 -3.41 3.51
CA ALA A 128 -6.62 -4.33 3.35
C ALA A 128 -7.37 -4.62 4.66
N LYS A 129 -8.66 -4.87 4.50
CA LYS A 129 -9.63 -5.25 5.54
C LYS A 129 -9.99 -6.73 5.42
N PRO A 130 -10.32 -7.40 6.54
CA PRO A 130 -10.76 -8.80 6.52
C PRO A 130 -12.24 -8.96 6.10
N ILE A 131 -12.90 -7.86 5.73
CA ILE A 131 -14.31 -7.80 5.32
C ILE A 131 -14.40 -7.09 3.96
N PRO A 132 -15.46 -7.33 3.16
CA PRO A 132 -15.68 -6.55 1.95
C PRO A 132 -15.78 -5.08 2.30
N TYR A 133 -15.14 -4.23 1.50
CA TYR A 133 -15.14 -2.80 1.75
C TYR A 133 -14.87 -2.02 0.47
N ASP A 134 -15.72 -1.04 0.20
CA ASP A 134 -15.54 -0.06 -0.86
C ASP A 134 -14.85 1.17 -0.28
N PHE A 135 -13.61 1.42 -0.71
CA PHE A 135 -12.88 2.60 -0.27
C PHE A 135 -13.45 3.83 -0.97
N THR A 136 -13.71 4.88 -0.21
CA THR A 136 -14.24 6.13 -0.76
C THR A 136 -13.17 6.88 -1.54
N GLU A 137 -13.58 7.81 -2.42
CA GLU A 137 -12.65 8.70 -3.11
C GLU A 137 -11.74 9.46 -2.14
N ALA A 138 -12.28 9.94 -1.02
CA ALA A 138 -11.50 10.62 0.01
C ALA A 138 -10.43 9.72 0.67
N GLU A 139 -10.73 8.43 0.86
CA GLU A 139 -9.76 7.45 1.39
C GLU A 139 -8.68 7.12 0.36
N MET A 140 -9.06 6.97 -0.91
CA MET A 140 -8.11 6.77 -2.01
C MET A 140 -7.17 7.96 -2.16
N ASP A 141 -7.72 9.18 -2.13
CA ASP A 141 -6.95 10.42 -2.21
C ASP A 141 -6.01 10.58 -1.01
N LEU A 142 -6.47 10.24 0.19
CA LEU A 142 -5.63 10.28 1.38
C LEU A 142 -4.47 9.28 1.31
N LEU A 143 -4.72 8.05 0.82
CA LEU A 143 -3.64 7.07 0.67
C LEU A 143 -2.63 7.51 -0.41
N MET A 144 -3.10 8.15 -1.48
CA MET A 144 -2.25 8.78 -2.50
C MET A 144 -1.40 9.92 -1.90
N GLU A 145 -1.99 10.77 -1.05
CA GLU A 145 -1.28 11.85 -0.37
C GLU A 145 -0.18 11.30 0.55
N ILE A 146 -0.49 10.27 1.36
CA ILE A 146 0.50 9.56 2.16
C ILE A 146 1.61 8.99 1.26
N GLY A 147 1.24 8.42 0.12
CA GLY A 147 2.20 7.90 -0.85
C GLY A 147 3.14 8.98 -1.41
N GLU A 148 2.61 10.17 -1.71
CA GLU A 148 3.40 11.33 -2.13
C GLU A 148 4.39 11.75 -1.04
N LEU A 149 3.96 11.83 0.21
CA LEU A 149 4.82 12.19 1.35
C LEU A 149 6.00 11.21 1.50
N ILE A 150 5.73 9.92 1.41
CA ILE A 150 6.78 8.89 1.44
C ILE A 150 7.74 9.10 0.27
N SER A 151 7.23 9.29 -0.95
CA SER A 151 8.08 9.47 -2.13
C SER A 151 8.95 10.73 -2.10
N LYS A 152 8.48 11.83 -1.49
CA LYS A 152 9.30 13.03 -1.23
C LYS A 152 10.50 12.76 -0.32
N LYS A 153 10.36 11.84 0.64
CA LYS A 153 11.47 11.45 1.52
C LYS A 153 12.49 10.57 0.81
N LEU A 154 12.05 9.83 -0.21
CA LEU A 154 12.89 8.92 -0.99
C LEU A 154 13.58 9.60 -2.20
N SER A 155 13.15 10.81 -2.58
CA SER A 155 13.63 11.54 -3.76
C SER A 155 14.95 12.25 -3.55
#